data_AF-A0A2J0N083-F1
#
_entry.id   AF-A0A2J0N083-F1
#
_cell.length_a   1.000
_cell.length_b   1.000
_cell.length_c   1.000
_cell.angle_alpha   90.00
_cell.angle_beta   90.00
_cell.angle_gamma   90.00
#
_symmetry.space_group_name_H-M   'P 1'
#
loop_
_entity.id
_entity.type
_entity.pdbx_description
1 polymer ?
#
loop_
_entity_poly.entity_id
_entity_poly.type
_entity_poly.pdbx_seq_one_letter_code
_entity_poly.pdbx_strand_id
1 'polypeptide(L)'
;DTAKKLIELRPKTARIYPAIVIRGTKLAGLFRKGIYKPLSMEQAVHWSANVCDVFEKSGVKVIRIGLHPSKDLNSKGVVLA
;
A
#
# COMPACT_ATOMS: atom_id res chain seq x y z
N ASP A 1 12.29 -1.36 -8.16
CA ASP A 1 12.63 -0.25 -9.06
C ASP A 1 11.87 1.05 -8.80
N THR A 2 10.54 1.03 -8.66
CA THR A 2 9.73 2.25 -8.46
C THR A 2 10.21 3.12 -7.29
N ALA A 3 10.50 2.55 -6.13
CA ALA A 3 10.99 3.31 -4.97
C ALA A 3 12.31 4.05 -5.26
N LYS A 4 13.24 3.41 -6.00
CA LYS A 4 14.51 4.03 -6.40
C LYS A 4 14.28 5.24 -7.31
N LYS A 5 13.40 5.11 -8.31
CA LYS A 5 13.02 6.22 -9.20
C LYS A 5 12.31 7.36 -8.45
N LEU A 6 11.51 7.05 -7.43
CA LEU A 6 10.84 8.07 -6.62
C LEU A 6 11.83 8.87 -5.75
N ILE A 7 12.95 8.29 -5.32
CA ILE A 7 14.00 9.00 -4.59
C ILE A 7 14.63 10.11 -5.44
N GLU A 8 14.74 9.91 -6.75
CA GLU A 8 15.30 10.91 -7.67
C GLU A 8 14.48 12.21 -7.69
N LEU A 9 13.19 12.16 -7.33
CA LEU A 9 12.33 13.34 -7.18
C LEU A 9 12.58 14.11 -5.87
N ARG A 10 13.50 13.63 -5.02
CA ARG A 10 13.90 14.23 -3.73
C ARG A 10 12.72 14.56 -2.80
N PRO A 11 11.77 13.63 -2.55
CA PRO A 11 10.71 13.88 -1.60
C PRO A 11 11.27 14.01 -0.18
N LYS A 12 10.69 14.90 0.63
CA LYS A 12 11.05 15.00 2.06
C LYS A 12 10.48 13.85 2.88
N THR A 13 9.31 13.35 2.49
CA THR A 13 8.59 12.31 3.22
C THR A 13 7.87 11.35 2.28
N ALA A 14 7.56 10.16 2.78
CA ALA A 14 6.76 9.15 2.08
C ALA A 14 5.70 8.52 3.01
N ARG A 15 4.60 8.06 2.42
CA ARG A 15 3.60 7.21 3.05
C ARG A 15 3.43 5.95 2.22
N ILE A 16 3.48 4.79 2.84
CA ILE A 16 3.45 3.49 2.16
C ILE A 16 2.11 2.81 2.46
N TYR A 17 1.36 2.49 1.42
CA TYR A 17 0.10 1.76 1.52
C TYR A 17 0.16 0.54 0.60
N PRO A 18 0.20 -0.69 1.13
CA PRO A 18 -0.12 -1.84 0.29
C PRO A 18 -1.54 -1.65 -0.25
N ALA A 19 -1.72 -1.92 -1.54
CA ALA A 19 -3.02 -1.77 -2.18
C ALA A 19 -4.00 -2.80 -1.60
N ILE A 20 -5.13 -2.30 -1.09
CA ILE A 20 -6.24 -3.11 -0.60
C ILE A 20 -7.47 -2.93 -1.48
N VAL A 21 -8.35 -3.91 -1.47
CA VAL A 21 -9.58 -3.94 -2.27
C VAL A 21 -10.75 -3.49 -1.41
N ILE A 22 -11.27 -2.28 -1.67
CA ILE A 22 -12.42 -1.73 -0.95
C ILE A 22 -13.69 -1.90 -1.78
N ARG A 23 -14.77 -2.38 -1.15
CA ARG A 23 -16.10 -2.53 -1.75
C ARG A 23 -16.57 -1.22 -2.37
N GLY A 24 -17.14 -1.30 -3.57
CA GLY A 24 -17.62 -0.14 -4.32
C GLY A 24 -16.55 0.55 -5.17
N THR A 25 -15.28 0.17 -5.07
CA THR A 25 -14.22 0.71 -5.94
C THR A 25 -14.09 -0.03 -7.26
N LYS A 26 -13.48 0.61 -8.26
CA LYS A 26 -13.10 -0.05 -9.52
C LYS A 26 -12.19 -1.25 -9.29
N LEU A 27 -11.29 -1.17 -8.31
CA LEU A 27 -10.39 -2.25 -7.95
C LEU A 27 -11.15 -3.48 -7.44
N ALA A 28 -12.24 -3.30 -6.68
CA ALA A 28 -13.14 -4.39 -6.30
C ALA A 28 -13.85 -5.01 -7.51
N GLY A 29 -14.20 -4.23 -8.53
CA GLY A 29 -14.71 -4.76 -9.79
C GLY A 29 -13.69 -5.65 -10.50
N LEU A 30 -12.43 -5.23 -10.55
CA LEU A 30 -11.34 -6.01 -11.16
C LEU A 30 -11.00 -7.27 -10.36
N PHE A 31 -11.01 -7.18 -9.02
CA PHE A 31 -10.80 -8.31 -8.13
C PHE A 31 -11.85 -9.40 -8.33
N ARG A 32 -13.14 -9.02 -8.36
CA ARG A 32 -14.25 -9.97 -8.62
C ARG A 32 -14.18 -10.62 -9.99
N LYS A 33 -13.63 -9.92 -10.99
CA LYS A 33 -13.40 -10.46 -12.34
C LYS A 33 -12.13 -11.34 -12.42
N GLY A 34 -11.37 -11.49 -11.34
CA GLY A 34 -10.10 -12.22 -11.33
C GLY A 34 -8.95 -11.51 -12.05
N ILE A 35 -9.17 -10.27 -12.53
CA ILE A 35 -8.20 -9.47 -13.29
C ILE A 35 -7.14 -8.89 -12.34
N TYR A 36 -7.58 -8.43 -11.17
CA TYR A 36 -6.67 -7.96 -10.12
C TYR A 36 -6.50 -9.03 -9.04
N LYS A 37 -5.25 -9.33 -8.71
CA LYS A 37 -4.89 -10.20 -7.58
C LYS A 37 -4.19 -9.34 -6.51
N PRO A 38 -4.77 -9.20 -5.31
CA PRO A 38 -4.15 -8.50 -4.21
C PRO A 38 -2.91 -9.24 -3.73
N LEU A 39 -2.02 -8.53 -3.02
CA LEU A 39 -0.91 -9.16 -2.32
C LEU A 39 -1.44 -10.04 -1.19
N SER A 40 -0.77 -11.14 -0.90
CA SER A 40 -0.95 -11.81 0.39
C SER A 40 -0.46 -10.88 1.52
N MET A 41 -0.89 -11.14 2.75
CA MET A 41 -0.42 -10.36 3.90
C MET A 41 1.12 -10.38 4.01
N GLU A 42 1.72 -11.55 3.83
CA GLU A 42 3.18 -11.73 3.86
C GLU A 42 3.87 -10.93 2.76
N GLN A 43 3.33 -10.96 1.53
CA GLN A 43 3.85 -10.16 0.43
C GLN A 43 3.71 -8.66 0.70
N ALA A 44 2.57 -8.21 1.24
CA ALA A 44 2.34 -6.81 1.59
C ALA A 44 3.33 -6.32 2.66
N VAL A 45 3.60 -7.13 3.69
CA VAL A 45 4.61 -6.84 4.73
C VAL A 45 6.00 -6.78 4.11
N HIS A 46 6.40 -7.80 3.36
CA HIS A 46 7.72 -7.88 2.75
C HIS A 46 8.00 -6.69 1.82
N TRP A 47 7.05 -6.36 0.94
CA TRP A 47 7.19 -5.24 0.01
C TRP A 47 7.25 -3.91 0.74
N SER A 48 6.38 -3.70 1.74
CA SER A 48 6.34 -2.45 2.48
C SER A 48 7.63 -2.23 3.28
N ALA A 49 8.17 -3.28 3.89
CA ALA A 49 9.45 -3.22 4.61
C ALA A 49 10.60 -2.86 3.66
N ASN A 50 10.72 -3.54 2.52
CA ASN A 50 11.77 -3.26 1.53
C ASN A 50 11.70 -1.82 1.01
N VAL A 51 10.50 -1.31 0.72
CA VAL A 51 10.33 0.08 0.26
C VAL A 51 10.64 1.08 1.37
N CYS A 52 10.26 0.78 2.62
CA CYS A 52 10.59 1.60 3.77
C CYS A 52 12.11 1.74 3.94
N ASP A 53 12.82 0.61 3.91
CA ASP A 53 14.28 0.56 3.96
C ASP A 53 14.94 1.41 2.89
N VAL A 54 14.46 1.31 1.64
CA VAL A 54 15.01 2.09 0.51
C VAL A 54 14.83 3.59 0.73
N PHE A 55 13.65 4.03 1.18
CA PHE A 55 13.38 5.45 1.44
C PHE A 55 14.17 5.99 2.63
N GLU A 56 14.14 5.31 3.77
CA GLU A 56 14.83 5.76 4.99
C GLU A 56 16.35 5.84 4.79
N LYS A 57 16.96 4.82 4.15
CA LYS A 57 18.40 4.80 3.83
C LYS A 57 18.82 5.93 2.86
N SER A 58 17.86 6.48 2.12
CA SER A 58 18.09 7.57 1.17
C SER A 58 17.69 8.94 1.74
N GLY A 59 17.36 9.03 3.04
CA GLY A 59 16.98 10.27 3.71
C GLY A 59 15.53 10.71 3.47
N VAL A 60 14.69 9.87 2.85
CA VAL A 60 13.26 10.12 2.69
C VAL A 60 12.52 9.53 3.90
N LYS A 61 12.03 10.40 4.79
CA LYS A 61 11.36 9.95 6.02
C LYS A 61 10.00 9.30 5.72
N VAL A 62 9.83 8.05 6.11
CA VAL A 62 8.55 7.35 6.04
C VAL A 62 7.70 7.73 7.25
N ILE A 63 6.66 8.52 7.02
CA ILE A 63 5.81 9.04 8.10
C ILE A 63 4.61 8.14 8.41
N ARG A 64 4.35 7.13 7.56
CA ARG A 64 3.26 6.17 7.75
C ARG A 64 3.44 4.93 6.89
N ILE A 65 3.13 3.78 7.47
CA ILE A 65 2.88 2.53 6.73
C ILE A 65 1.48 2.03 7.10
N GLY A 66 0.69 1.66 6.09
CA GLY A 66 -0.65 1.13 6.28
C GLY A 66 -1.70 2.19 6.63
N LEU A 67 -2.96 1.84 6.36
CA LEU A 67 -4.13 2.71 6.52
C LEU A 67 -4.36 3.10 7.97
N HIS A 68 -4.99 4.26 8.15
CA HIS A 68 -5.53 4.62 9.45
C HIS A 68 -6.82 3.82 9.65
N PRO A 69 -6.97 3.06 10.76
CA PRO A 69 -8.20 2.37 11.03
C PRO A 69 -9.31 3.41 11.26
N SER A 70 -10.34 3.37 10.43
CA SER A 70 -11.59 4.10 10.65
C SER A 70 -12.72 3.11 10.91
N LYS A 71 -13.79 3.56 11.58
CA LYS A 71 -14.99 2.72 11.80
C LYS A 71 -15.54 2.17 10.48
N ASP A 72 -15.51 2.98 9.44
CA ASP A 72 -15.97 2.58 8.11
C ASP A 72 -15.07 1.51 7.49
N LEU A 73 -13.75 1.65 7.60
CA LEU A 73 -12.81 0.68 7.02
C LEU A 73 -12.88 -0.68 7.74
N ASN A 74 -13.07 -0.66 9.07
CA ASN A 74 -13.16 -1.87 9.89
C ASN A 74 -14.53 -2.56 9.82
N SER A 75 -15.51 -1.96 9.13
CA SER A 75 -16.82 -2.57 8.99
C SER A 75 -16.77 -3.81 8.12
N LYS A 76 -17.47 -4.88 8.55
CA LYS A 76 -17.48 -6.16 7.83
C LYS A 76 -17.90 -5.98 6.36
N GLY A 77 -17.10 -6.56 5.47
CA GLY A 77 -17.33 -6.54 4.02
C GLY A 77 -16.96 -5.23 3.31
N VAL A 78 -16.38 -4.24 4.01
CA VAL A 78 -15.84 -3.04 3.36
C VAL A 78 -14.49 -3.33 2.71
N VAL A 79 -13.55 -3.94 3.43
CA VAL A 79 -12.32 -4.49 2.84
C VAL A 79 -12.62 -5.91 2.36
N LEU A 80 -12.33 -6.17 1.09
CA LEU A 80 -12.57 -7.45 0.42
C LEU A 80 -11.30 -8.30 0.33
N ALA A 81 -10.13 -7.66 0.26
CA ALA A 81 -8.82 -8.26 0.26
C ALA A 81 -7.73 -7.21 0.52
#